data_AF-A0A6B3DSF8-F1
#
_entry.id   AF-A0A6B3DSF8-F1
#
_cell.length_a   1.000
_cell.length_b   1.000
_cell.length_c   1.000
_cell.angle_alpha   90.00
_cell.angle_beta   90.00
_cell.angle_gamma   90.00
#
_symmetry.space_group_name_H-M   'P 1'
#
loop_
_entity.id
_entity.type
_entity.pdbx_description
1 polymer ?
#
loop_
_entity_poly.entity_id
_entity_poly.type
_entity_poly.pdbx_seq_one_letter_code
_entity_poly.pdbx_strand_id
1 'polypeptide(L)' 'TPSVTLCGPVPPGRWGPPPGDPRHRALWHGPEGDPHGRRPDPALLKITADEVLDALDALPEPSNRPEGTSPWNAHR' A
#
# COMPACT_ATOMS: atom_id res chain seq x y z
N THR A 1 -0.10 7.73 -6.95
CA THR A 1 0.41 8.26 -5.66
C THR A 1 1.16 7.16 -4.95
N PRO A 2 2.36 7.40 -4.40
CA PRO A 2 3.04 6.42 -3.55
C PRO A 2 2.19 6.04 -2.33
N SER A 3 2.30 4.80 -1.84
CA SER A 3 1.49 4.35 -0.69
C SER A 3 2.14 3.21 0.10
N VAL A 4 1.84 3.17 1.40
CA VAL A 4 2.06 2.00 2.26
C VAL A 4 0.71 1.35 2.56
N THR A 5 0.60 0.05 2.28
CA THR A 5 -0.61 -0.74 2.56
C THR A 5 -0.33 -1.69 3.73
N LEU A 6 -1.18 -1.63 4.75
CA LEU A 6 -1.11 -2.51 5.91
C LEU A 6 -2.04 -3.71 5.66
N CYS A 7 -1.48 -4.90 5.61
CA CYS A 7 -2.23 -6.13 5.38
C CYS A 7 -2.39 -6.89 6.69
N GLY A 8 -3.62 -7.33 6.98
CA GLY A 8 -3.91 -8.21 8.12
C GLY A 8 -3.76 -9.68 7.76
N PRO A 9 -4.83 -10.48 7.83
CA PRO A 9 -4.73 -11.92 7.67
C PRO A 9 -4.45 -12.37 6.24
N VAL A 10 -4.64 -11.51 5.23
CA VAL A 10 -4.51 -11.90 3.82
C VAL A 10 -3.20 -11.41 3.24
N PRO A 11 -2.40 -12.28 2.60
CA PRO A 11 -1.12 -11.86 2.02
C PRO A 11 -1.32 -10.79 0.93
N PRO A 12 -0.39 -9.82 0.82
CA PRO A 12 -0.49 -8.73 -0.14
C PRO A 12 -0.51 -9.19 -1.60
N GLY A 13 0.02 -10.38 -1.92
CA GLY A 13 -0.08 -10.93 -3.28
C GLY A 13 -1.50 -11.23 -3.77
N ARG A 14 -2.51 -11.27 -2.87
CA ARG A 14 -3.92 -11.53 -3.25
C ARG A 14 -4.75 -10.27 -3.45
N TRP A 15 -4.54 -9.23 -2.64
CA TRP A 15 -5.35 -8.00 -2.65
C TRP A 15 -4.54 -6.72 -2.47
N GLY A 16 -3.22 -6.82 -2.38
CA GLY A 16 -2.31 -5.70 -2.23
C GLY A 16 -1.95 -5.05 -3.56
N PRO A 17 -1.08 -4.02 -3.52
CA PRO A 17 -0.63 -3.34 -4.73
C PRO A 17 0.10 -4.31 -5.69
N PRO A 18 0.14 -4.00 -7.00
CA PRO A 18 0.88 -4.81 -7.96
C PRO A 18 2.32 -5.06 -7.50
N PRO A 19 2.79 -6.31 -7.48
CA PRO A 19 4.13 -6.61 -7.03
C PRO A 19 5.17 -5.97 -7.94
N GLY A 20 6.25 -5.46 -7.37
CA GLY A 20 7.39 -4.91 -8.11
C GLY A 20 7.29 -3.43 -8.50
N ASP A 21 6.20 -2.73 -8.18
CA ASP A 21 6.18 -1.26 -8.28
C ASP A 21 6.77 -0.65 -7.00
N PRO A 22 7.95 0.00 -7.05
CA PRO A 22 8.63 0.52 -5.86
C PRO A 22 7.86 1.67 -5.19
N ARG A 23 6.86 2.27 -5.85
CA ARG A 23 6.02 3.33 -5.27
C ARG A 23 5.03 2.79 -4.25
N HIS A 24 4.82 1.48 -4.22
CA HIS A 24 3.85 0.84 -3.36
C HIS A 24 4.50 -0.24 -2.52
N ARG A 25 4.38 -0.14 -1.20
CA ARG A 25 4.95 -1.11 -0.27
C ARG A 25 3.85 -1.68 0.61
N ALA A 26 3.88 -2.99 0.81
CA ALA A 26 2.96 -3.69 1.69
C ALA A 26 3.68 -4.15 2.96
N LEU A 27 3.10 -3.86 4.12
CA LEU A 27 3.53 -4.39 5.41
C LEU A 27 2.63 -5.55 5.81
N TRP A 28 3.23 -6.70 6.09
CA TRP A 28 2.53 -7.92 6.46
C TRP A 28 3.43 -8.83 7.29
N HIS A 29 2.99 -9.16 8.50
CA HIS A 29 3.76 -10.01 9.43
C HIS A 29 3.33 -11.48 9.43
N GLY A 30 2.27 -11.81 8.69
CA GLY A 30 1.71 -13.16 8.65
C GLY A 30 1.40 -13.78 10.03
N PRO A 31 1.10 -15.08 10.07
CA PRO A 31 0.79 -15.95 8.92
C PRO A 31 -0.54 -15.55 8.22
N GLU A 32 -0.92 -16.25 7.15
CA GLU A 32 -2.28 -16.11 6.59
C GLU A 32 -3.32 -16.53 7.64
N GLY A 33 -4.39 -15.75 7.76
CA GLY A 33 -5.45 -15.92 8.76
C GLY A 33 -6.85 -15.83 8.17
N ASP A 34 -7.86 -15.64 9.02
CA ASP A 34 -9.27 -15.54 8.62
C ASP A 34 -9.64 -14.11 8.17
N PRO A 35 -9.92 -13.85 6.87
CA PRO A 35 -10.36 -12.54 6.38
C PRO A 35 -11.76 -12.14 6.89
N HIS A 36 -12.54 -13.09 7.39
CA HIS A 36 -13.90 -12.90 7.89
C HIS A 36 -13.96 -12.90 9.42
N GLY A 37 -12.81 -12.85 10.09
CA GLY A 37 -12.71 -12.81 11.54
C GLY A 37 -13.43 -11.61 12.15
N ARG A 38 -14.02 -11.80 13.33
CA ARG A 38 -14.77 -10.73 14.02
C ARG A 38 -13.89 -9.77 14.82
N ARG A 39 -12.58 -9.98 14.86
CA ARG A 39 -11.59 -9.13 15.55
C ARG A 39 -10.48 -8.80 14.57
N PRO A 40 -9.80 -7.64 14.74
CA PRO A 40 -8.61 -7.36 13.98
C PRO A 40 -7.59 -8.49 14.12
N ASP A 41 -6.96 -8.86 13.02
CA ASP A 41 -6.00 -9.95 12.98
C ASP A 41 -4.73 -9.59 13.80
N PRO A 42 -4.20 -10.50 14.63
CA PRO A 42 -3.01 -10.23 15.43
C PRO A 42 -1.77 -9.84 14.61
N ALA A 43 -1.63 -10.28 13.36
CA ALA A 43 -0.53 -9.88 12.48
C ALA A 43 -0.64 -8.41 12.07
N LEU A 44 -1.86 -7.92 11.81
CA LEU A 44 -2.10 -6.49 11.56
C LEU A 44 -1.71 -5.66 12.78
N LEU A 45 -2.06 -6.13 13.97
CA LEU A 45 -1.79 -5.42 15.23
C LEU A 45 -0.32 -5.43 15.65
N LYS A 46 0.54 -6.24 15.00
CA LYS A 46 2.00 -6.18 15.18
C LYS A 46 2.64 -5.02 14.43
N ILE A 47 1.97 -4.46 13.41
CA ILE A 47 2.49 -3.33 12.65
C ILE A 47 2.45 -2.09 13.54
N THR A 48 3.63 -1.48 13.74
CA THR A 48 3.76 -0.28 14.58
C THR A 48 3.67 0.99 13.73
N ALA A 49 3.42 2.13 14.39
CA ALA A 49 3.46 3.42 13.71
C ALA A 49 4.86 3.73 13.15
N ASP A 50 5.91 3.41 13.92
CA ASP A 50 7.30 3.60 13.50
C ASP A 50 7.63 2.78 12.24
N GLU A 51 7.17 1.53 12.17
CA GLU A 51 7.36 0.69 10.97
C GLU A 51 6.67 1.29 9.74
N VAL A 52 5.50 1.90 9.92
CA VAL A 52 4.79 2.60 8.82
C VAL A 52 5.55 3.84 8.37
N LEU A 53 6.09 4.62 9.32
CA LEU A 53 6.90 5.80 9.02
C LEU A 53 8.20 5.42 8.29
N ASP A 54 8.92 4.41 8.79
CA ASP A 54 10.11 3.87 8.13
C ASP A 54 9.81 3.37 6.71
N ALA A 55 8.63 2.77 6.51
CA ALA A 55 8.19 2.32 5.19
C ALA A 55 7.84 3.48 4.26
N LEU A 56 7.27 4.56 4.79
CA LEU A 56 6.96 5.78 4.03
C LEU A 56 8.23 6.51 3.60
N ASP A 57 9.19 6.66 4.52
CA ASP A 57 10.48 7.30 4.26
C ASP A 57 11.31 6.56 3.19
N ALA A 58 11.06 5.26 3.04
CA ALA A 58 11.69 4.42 2.03
C ALA A 58 11.01 4.46 0.65
N LEU A 59 9.87 5.15 0.49
CA LEU A 59 9.20 5.27 -0.80
C LEU A 59 9.97 6.24 -1.73
N PRO A 60 9.97 5.99 -3.05
CA PRO A 60 10.48 6.96 -4.00
C PRO A 60 9.62 8.23 -3.96
N GLU A 61 10.27 9.38 -4.13
CA GLU A 61 9.59 10.66 -4.25
C GLU A 61 8.44 10.58 -5.26
N PRO A 62 7.25 11.12 -4.94
CA PRO A 62 6.15 11.15 -5.88
C PRO A 62 6.62 11.88 -7.15
N SER A 63 6.55 11.20 -8.30
CA SER A 63 6.96 11.84 -9.55
C SER A 63 6.09 13.08 -9.74
N ASN A 64 6.70 14.26 -9.68
CA ASN A 64 6.07 15.51 -10.08
C ASN A 64 5.95 15.53 -11.61
N ARG A 65 5.16 14.61 -12.15
CA ARG A 65 4.75 14.68 -13.54
C ARG A 65 3.57 15.66 -13.52
N PRO A 66 3.70 16.86 -14.11
CA PRO A 66 2.53 17.70 -14.29
C PRO A 66 1.48 16.84 -15.00
N GLU A 67 0.23 16.87 -14.53
CA GLU A 67 -0.87 16.13 -15.14
C GLU A 67 -0.76 16.26 -16.66
N GLY A 68 -0.41 15.14 -17.30
CA GLY A 68 -0.16 15.11 -18.72
C GLY A 68 -1.40 15.63 -19.42
N THR A 69 -1.18 16.62 -20.27
CA THR A 69 -2.13 17.24 -21.19
C THR A 69 -3.15 16.21 -21.69
N SER A 70 -4.30 16.17 -21.02
CA SER A 70 -5.37 15.28 -21.41
C SER A 70 -5.95 15.83 -22.72
N PRO A 71 -6.02 15.05 -23.81
CA PRO A 71 -6.57 15.51 -25.09
C PRO A 71 -8.06 15.89 -25.00
N TRP A 72 -8.70 15.59 -23.87
CA TRP A 72 -10.10 15.88 -23.58
C TRP A 72 -10.42 17.36 -23.32
N ASN A 73 -9.42 18.23 -23.12
CA ASN A 73 -9.64 19.67 -22.89
C ASN A 73 -9.74 20.51 -24.18
N ALA A 74 -9.64 19.90 -25.36
CA ALA A 74 -9.58 20.61 -26.65
C ALA A 74 -10.96 21.00 -27.26
N HIS A 75 -12.06 20.87 -26.51
CA HIS A 75 -13.41 21.12 -27.02
C HIS A 75 -14.25 22.12 -26.18
N ARG A 76 -13.60 23.12 -25.56
CA ARG A 76 -14.33 24.28 -24.99
C ARG A 76 -14.17 25.52 -25.85
#